data_AF-A0A662U0T6-F1
#
_entry.id   AF-A0A662U0T6-F1
#
_cell.length_a   1.000
_cell.length_b   1.000
_cell.length_c   1.000
_cell.angle_alpha   90.00
_cell.angle_beta   90.00
_cell.angle_gamma   90.00
#
_symmetry.space_group_name_H-M   'P 1'
#
loop_
_entity.id
_entity.type
_entity.pdbx_description
1 polymer ?
#
loop_
_entity_poly.entity_id
_entity_poly.type
_entity_poly.pdbx_seq_one_letter_code
_entity_poly.pdbx_strand_id
1 'polypeptide(L)'
;MGLFSVRRTLLLMVMFLAIGTAVGVVIGYIMVAQCYSTLNEVLGSLKATTAEFEKLSYSYKLSLILDTVELVQWNSLSTVQALSLKYIVQGVNVTYEVSPELYVSRAKEILYDRIKVFNQTKPIEGLEENHDRIMSLLTQLSGEVDDMYKIAAKEHVTDKDISDARKTLDSILTITDKIRREVESAASKL
;
A
#
# COMPACT_ATOMS: atom_id res chain seq x y z
N MET A 1 -57.31 45.14 53.07
CA MET A 1 -55.91 44.62 53.11
C MET A 1 -55.64 43.42 52.19
N GLY A 2 -56.64 42.75 51.59
CA GLY A 2 -56.41 41.51 50.80
C GLY A 2 -55.83 41.65 49.39
N LEU A 3 -56.16 42.70 48.62
CA LEU A 3 -55.75 42.81 47.21
C LEU A 3 -54.25 43.06 46.99
N PHE A 4 -53.60 43.78 47.90
CA PHE A 4 -52.16 44.10 47.81
C PHE A 4 -51.28 42.88 48.09
N SER A 5 -51.75 41.96 48.94
CA SER A 5 -51.07 40.70 49.24
C SER A 5 -51.10 39.75 48.04
N VAL A 6 -52.26 39.54 47.43
CA VAL A 6 -52.43 38.63 46.29
C VAL A 6 -51.58 39.07 45.08
N ARG A 7 -51.53 40.37 44.77
CA ARG A 7 -50.72 40.90 43.66
C ARG A 7 -49.21 40.68 43.86
N ARG A 8 -48.74 40.78 45.11
CA ARG A 8 -47.33 40.59 45.47
C ARG A 8 -46.92 39.12 45.40
N THR A 9 -47.80 38.22 45.84
CA THR A 9 -47.61 36.76 45.72
C THR A 9 -47.59 36.31 44.26
N LEU A 10 -48.47 36.89 43.43
CA LEU A 10 -48.55 36.56 42.00
C LEU A 10 -47.31 37.04 41.23
N LEU A 11 -46.80 38.23 41.54
CA LEU A 11 -45.53 38.73 41.00
C LEU A 11 -44.34 37.84 41.37
N LEU A 12 -44.27 37.38 42.62
CA LEU A 12 -43.24 36.43 43.05
C LEU A 12 -43.34 35.10 42.29
N MET A 13 -44.54 34.54 42.13
CA MET A 13 -44.76 33.31 41.37
C MET A 13 -44.29 33.42 39.91
N VAL A 14 -44.63 34.52 39.22
CA VAL A 14 -44.20 34.78 37.84
C VAL A 14 -42.69 34.92 37.75
N MET A 15 -42.08 35.60 38.74
CA MET A 15 -40.63 35.79 38.79
C MET A 15 -39.90 34.45 38.99
N PHE A 16 -40.38 33.59 39.90
CA PHE A 16 -39.81 32.25 40.09
C PHE A 16 -39.99 31.36 38.86
N LEU A 17 -41.14 31.44 38.18
CA LEU A 17 -41.38 30.70 36.94
C LEU A 17 -40.41 31.13 35.83
N ALA A 18 -40.23 32.44 35.64
CA ALA A 18 -39.30 33.00 34.65
C ALA A 18 -37.85 32.59 34.91
N ILE A 19 -37.42 32.64 36.18
CA ILE A 19 -36.09 32.17 36.59
C ILE A 19 -35.94 30.67 36.33
N GLY A 20 -36.94 29.87 36.70
CA GLY A 20 -36.95 28.43 36.47
C GLY A 20 -36.83 28.07 34.98
N THR A 21 -37.57 28.76 34.11
CA THR A 21 -37.46 28.56 32.66
C THR A 21 -36.11 28.99 32.11
N ALA A 22 -35.55 30.11 32.56
CA ALA A 22 -34.23 30.58 32.12
C ALA A 22 -33.12 29.60 32.53
N VAL A 23 -33.15 29.11 33.77
CA VAL A 23 -32.19 28.11 34.27
C VAL A 23 -32.32 26.80 33.48
N GLY A 24 -33.54 26.34 33.22
CA GLY A 24 -33.78 25.12 32.42
C GLY A 24 -33.21 25.23 31.00
N VAL A 25 -33.39 26.37 30.33
CA VAL A 25 -32.83 26.63 28.98
C VAL A 25 -31.30 26.66 29.01
N VAL A 26 -30.69 27.30 30.01
CA VAL A 26 -29.22 27.36 30.14
C VAL A 26 -28.62 25.97 30.38
N ILE A 27 -29.22 25.17 31.26
CA ILE A 27 -28.78 23.79 31.50
C ILE A 27 -28.91 22.96 30.21
N GLY A 28 -30.05 23.08 29.50
CA GLY A 28 -30.26 22.40 28.22
C GLY A 28 -29.21 22.77 27.17
N TYR A 29 -28.88 24.06 27.06
CA TYR A 29 -27.84 24.53 26.15
C TYR A 29 -26.44 23.99 26.50
N ILE A 30 -26.09 23.99 27.80
CA ILE A 30 -24.80 23.44 28.27
C ILE A 30 -24.69 21.94 27.95
N MET A 31 -25.76 21.16 28.15
CA MET A 31 -25.75 19.73 27.81
C MET A 31 -25.58 19.49 26.31
N VAL A 32 -26.25 20.28 25.46
CA VAL A 32 -26.10 20.18 24.00
C VAL A 32 -24.67 20.55 23.58
N ALA A 33 -24.09 21.62 24.13
CA ALA A 33 -22.73 22.04 23.85
C ALA A 33 -21.70 20.97 24.26
N GLN A 34 -21.89 20.33 25.43
CA GLN A 34 -21.05 19.21 25.88
C GLN A 34 -21.15 18.01 24.92
N CYS A 35 -22.36 17.67 24.46
CA CYS A 35 -22.56 16.59 23.50
C CYS A 35 -21.83 16.86 22.16
N TYR A 36 -21.89 18.10 21.65
CA TYR A 36 -21.14 18.49 20.45
C TYR A 36 -19.63 18.44 20.65
N SER A 37 -19.11 18.84 21.82
CA SER A 37 -17.68 18.75 22.14
C SER A 37 -17.21 17.30 22.12
N THR A 38 -17.92 16.41 22.82
CA THR A 38 -17.59 14.97 22.86
C THR A 38 -17.69 14.34 21.46
N LEU A 39 -18.70 14.71 20.66
CA LEU A 39 -18.83 14.21 19.29
C LEU A 39 -17.62 14.62 18.42
N ASN A 40 -17.16 15.87 18.53
CA ASN A 40 -15.98 16.35 17.80
C ASN A 40 -14.70 15.65 18.25
N GLU A 41 -14.53 15.40 19.54
CA GLU A 41 -13.40 14.63 20.07
C GLU A 41 -13.39 13.20 19.53
N VAL A 42 -14.55 12.53 19.54
CA VAL A 42 -14.70 11.17 18.99
C VAL A 42 -14.44 11.15 17.48
N LEU A 43 -14.95 12.12 16.73
CA LEU A 43 -14.67 12.27 15.29
C LEU A 43 -13.18 12.50 15.02
N GLY A 44 -12.53 13.34 15.81
CA GLY A 44 -11.09 13.60 15.72
C GLY A 44 -10.27 12.34 16.00
N SER A 45 -10.61 11.61 17.07
CA SER A 45 -9.98 10.34 17.42
C SER A 45 -10.17 9.29 16.33
N LEU A 46 -11.39 9.14 15.81
CA LEU A 46 -11.69 8.19 14.73
C LEU A 46 -10.91 8.51 13.46
N LYS A 47 -10.81 9.80 13.10
CA LYS A 47 -10.02 10.25 11.95
C LYS A 47 -8.54 9.92 12.12
N ALA A 48 -7.98 10.16 13.31
CA ALA A 48 -6.59 9.83 13.62
C ALA A 48 -6.34 8.31 13.53
N THR A 49 -7.20 7.49 14.14
CA THR A 49 -7.09 6.02 14.05
C THR A 49 -7.20 5.52 12.62
N THR A 50 -8.07 6.11 11.81
CA THR A 50 -8.21 5.73 10.39
C THR A 50 -6.94 6.06 9.60
N ALA A 51 -6.34 7.23 9.81
CA ALA A 51 -5.09 7.62 9.15
C ALA A 51 -3.92 6.69 9.52
N GLU A 52 -3.80 6.31 10.80
CA GLU A 52 -2.80 5.34 11.25
C GLU A 52 -2.99 3.96 10.60
N PHE A 53 -4.24 3.51 10.44
CA PHE A 53 -4.54 2.26 9.75
C PHE A 53 -4.19 2.33 8.26
N GLU A 54 -4.46 3.46 7.59
CA GLU A 54 -4.07 3.68 6.20
C GLU A 54 -2.55 3.60 6.03
N LYS A 55 -1.78 4.27 6.90
CA LYS A 55 -0.30 4.20 6.90
C LYS A 55 0.21 2.78 7.10
N LEU A 56 -0.33 2.04 8.07
CA LEU A 56 0.06 0.66 8.33
C LEU A 56 -0.24 -0.25 7.13
N SER A 57 -1.43 -0.10 6.54
CA SER A 57 -1.81 -0.85 5.34
C SER A 57 -0.89 -0.55 4.16
N TYR A 58 -0.51 0.72 3.97
CA TYR A 58 0.42 1.12 2.92
C TYR A 58 1.84 0.58 3.17
N SER A 59 2.34 0.65 4.40
CA SER A 59 3.63 0.07 4.81
C SER A 59 3.68 -1.43 4.54
N TYR A 60 2.62 -2.17 4.87
CA TYR A 60 2.53 -3.60 4.57
C TYR A 60 2.62 -3.89 3.06
N LYS A 61 1.94 -3.07 2.23
CA LYS A 61 1.99 -3.23 0.77
C LYS A 61 3.37 -2.93 0.20
N LEU A 62 4.07 -1.92 0.74
CA LEU A 62 5.46 -1.65 0.39
C LEU A 62 6.38 -2.84 0.74
N SER A 63 6.20 -3.45 1.91
CA SER A 63 6.93 -4.66 2.29
C SER A 63 6.68 -5.82 1.31
N LEU A 64 5.43 -6.04 0.90
CA LEU A 64 5.10 -7.05 -0.09
C LEU A 64 5.77 -6.80 -1.45
N ILE A 65 5.96 -5.53 -1.83
CA ILE A 65 6.72 -5.18 -3.03
C ILE A 65 8.20 -5.58 -2.88
N LEU A 66 8.82 -5.32 -1.71
CA LEU A 66 10.21 -5.75 -1.45
C LEU A 66 10.39 -7.26 -1.56
N ASP A 67 9.52 -8.04 -0.91
CA ASP A 67 9.56 -9.51 -1.00
C ASP A 67 9.41 -9.99 -2.45
N THR A 68 8.56 -9.30 -3.23
CA THR A 68 8.30 -9.64 -4.64
C THR A 68 9.50 -9.33 -5.52
N VAL A 69 10.17 -8.19 -5.35
CA VAL A 69 11.35 -7.86 -6.14
C VAL A 69 12.52 -8.77 -5.81
N GLU A 70 12.69 -9.16 -4.55
CA GLU A 70 13.71 -10.13 -4.15
C GLU A 70 13.44 -11.51 -4.79
N LEU A 71 12.19 -11.97 -4.79
CA LEU A 71 11.80 -13.20 -5.48
C LEU A 71 12.14 -13.14 -6.98
N VAL A 72 11.87 -12.02 -7.64
CA VAL A 72 12.20 -11.80 -9.05
C VAL A 72 13.71 -11.82 -9.29
N GLN A 73 14.50 -11.19 -8.43
CA GLN A 73 15.97 -11.23 -8.52
C GLN A 73 16.49 -12.67 -8.47
N TRP A 74 16.10 -13.44 -7.44
CA TRP A 74 16.56 -14.82 -7.26
C TRP A 74 16.15 -15.74 -8.40
N ASN A 75 14.89 -15.68 -8.84
CA ASN A 75 14.41 -16.53 -9.92
C ASN A 75 15.05 -16.18 -11.27
N SER A 76 15.34 -14.90 -11.51
CA SER A 76 16.04 -14.47 -12.73
C SER A 76 17.48 -14.98 -12.74
N LEU A 77 18.16 -14.95 -11.61
CA LEU A 77 19.50 -15.54 -11.46
C LEU A 77 19.48 -17.05 -11.71
N SER A 78 18.54 -17.77 -11.10
CA SER A 78 18.36 -19.21 -11.31
C SER A 78 18.04 -19.55 -12.76
N THR A 79 17.28 -18.69 -13.44
CA THR A 79 16.94 -18.85 -14.87
C THR A 79 18.18 -18.78 -15.75
N VAL A 80 19.09 -17.81 -15.53
CA VAL A 80 20.35 -17.70 -16.29
C VAL A 80 21.26 -18.91 -16.05
N GLN A 81 21.32 -19.41 -14.82
CA GLN A 81 22.07 -20.62 -14.49
C GLN A 81 21.48 -21.87 -15.18
N ALA A 82 20.15 -22.03 -15.13
CA ALA A 82 19.44 -23.12 -15.78
C ALA A 82 19.58 -23.06 -17.32
N LEU A 83 19.53 -21.87 -17.92
CA LEU A 83 19.80 -21.66 -19.35
C LEU A 83 21.21 -22.11 -19.73
N SER A 84 22.21 -21.77 -18.91
CA SER A 84 23.60 -22.21 -19.12
C SER A 84 23.73 -23.74 -19.06
N LEU A 85 23.02 -24.39 -18.12
CA LEU A 85 22.98 -25.85 -18.03
C LEU A 85 22.28 -26.47 -19.24
N LYS A 86 21.12 -25.92 -19.65
CA LYS A 86 20.36 -26.37 -20.83
C LYS A 86 21.24 -26.35 -22.08
N TYR A 87 22.00 -25.26 -22.28
CA TYR A 87 22.94 -25.14 -23.39
C TYR A 87 24.03 -26.23 -23.39
N ILE A 88 24.64 -26.49 -22.23
CA ILE A 88 25.67 -27.55 -22.11
C ILE A 88 25.06 -28.92 -22.41
N VAL A 89 23.91 -29.25 -21.83
CA VAL A 89 23.22 -30.53 -22.01
C VAL A 89 22.83 -30.76 -23.48
N GLN A 90 22.38 -29.71 -24.17
CA GLN A 90 22.12 -29.74 -25.62
C GLN A 90 23.40 -30.06 -26.41
N GLY A 91 24.55 -29.48 -26.02
CA GLY A 91 25.83 -29.72 -26.69
C GLY A 91 26.40 -31.14 -26.49
N VAL A 92 26.12 -31.79 -25.36
CA VAL A 92 26.62 -33.15 -25.04
C VAL A 92 25.63 -34.26 -25.41
N ASN A 93 24.49 -33.92 -26.02
CA ASN A 93 23.45 -34.86 -26.48
C ASN A 93 22.95 -35.84 -25.40
N VAL A 94 22.72 -35.33 -24.18
CA VAL A 94 22.18 -36.09 -23.05
C VAL A 94 20.66 -35.88 -22.98
N THR A 95 19.89 -36.94 -22.73
CA THR A 95 18.42 -36.93 -22.55
C THR A 95 18.02 -36.43 -21.16
N TYR A 96 18.54 -35.28 -20.73
CA TYR A 96 18.16 -34.63 -19.49
C TYR A 96 17.42 -33.34 -19.81
N GLU A 97 16.19 -33.21 -19.33
CA GLU A 97 15.37 -32.02 -19.58
C GLU A 97 15.66 -30.96 -18.52
N VAL A 98 16.05 -29.76 -18.98
CA VAL A 98 16.22 -28.58 -18.15
C VAL A 98 15.16 -27.58 -18.56
N SER A 99 14.37 -27.11 -17.59
CA SER A 99 13.24 -26.19 -17.78
C SER A 99 13.49 -24.84 -17.08
N PRO A 100 14.35 -23.95 -17.62
CA PRO A 100 14.62 -22.64 -17.04
C PRO A 100 13.38 -21.77 -16.85
N GLU A 101 12.38 -21.94 -17.72
CA GLU A 101 11.14 -21.18 -17.73
C GLU A 101 10.31 -21.32 -16.44
N LEU A 102 10.45 -22.44 -15.72
CA LEU A 102 9.71 -22.67 -14.46
C LEU A 102 10.05 -21.63 -13.38
N TYR A 103 11.32 -21.23 -13.28
CA TYR A 103 11.77 -20.27 -12.28
C TYR A 103 11.15 -18.88 -12.54
N VAL A 104 11.27 -18.38 -13.76
CA VAL A 104 10.77 -17.03 -14.10
C VAL A 104 9.25 -16.99 -14.28
N SER A 105 8.59 -18.07 -14.70
CA SER A 105 7.12 -18.11 -14.85
C SER A 105 6.41 -17.82 -13.53
N ARG A 106 6.87 -18.43 -12.43
CA ARG A 106 6.23 -18.24 -11.12
C ARG A 106 6.47 -16.83 -10.57
N ALA A 107 7.69 -16.33 -10.70
CA ALA A 107 8.03 -14.98 -10.27
C ALA A 107 7.24 -13.93 -11.05
N LYS A 108 7.05 -14.17 -12.36
CA LYS A 108 6.21 -13.34 -13.23
C LYS A 108 4.77 -13.24 -12.71
N GLU A 109 4.09 -14.36 -12.49
CA GLU A 109 2.70 -14.35 -11.99
C GLU A 109 2.55 -13.52 -10.71
N ILE A 110 3.45 -13.77 -9.75
CA ILE A 110 3.43 -13.06 -8.46
C ILE A 110 3.69 -11.56 -8.66
N LEU A 111 4.66 -11.19 -9.50
CA LEU A 111 4.94 -9.79 -9.82
C LEU A 111 3.71 -9.09 -10.41
N TYR A 112 3.06 -9.70 -11.40
CA TYR A 112 1.86 -9.15 -12.04
C TYR A 112 0.70 -8.96 -11.05
N ASP A 113 0.46 -9.95 -10.19
CA ASP A 113 -0.57 -9.85 -9.14
C ASP A 113 -0.26 -8.72 -8.16
N ARG A 114 1.01 -8.56 -7.78
CA ARG A 114 1.45 -7.54 -6.83
C ARG A 114 1.38 -6.14 -7.42
N ILE A 115 1.74 -5.98 -8.70
CA ILE A 115 1.55 -4.73 -9.47
C ILE A 115 0.07 -4.35 -9.48
N LYS A 116 -0.82 -5.30 -9.79
CA LYS A 116 -2.26 -5.05 -9.83
C LYS A 116 -2.79 -4.55 -8.48
N VAL A 117 -2.41 -5.21 -7.39
CA VAL A 117 -2.82 -4.81 -6.03
C VAL A 117 -2.25 -3.44 -5.65
N PHE A 118 -0.99 -3.18 -5.99
CA PHE A 118 -0.34 -1.90 -5.68
C PHE A 118 -0.96 -0.76 -6.51
N ASN A 119 -1.32 -1.00 -7.77
CA ASN A 119 -1.99 0.00 -8.63
C ASN A 119 -3.40 0.35 -8.15
N GLN A 120 -4.06 -0.56 -7.46
CA GLN A 120 -5.36 -0.31 -6.83
C GLN A 120 -5.23 0.36 -5.45
N THR A 121 -4.01 0.57 -4.98
CA THR A 121 -3.76 1.16 -3.66
C THR A 121 -3.75 2.68 -3.77
N LYS A 122 -4.63 3.32 -3.01
CA LYS A 122 -4.57 4.76 -2.82
C LYS A 122 -3.24 5.13 -2.14
N PRO A 123 -2.43 6.03 -2.71
CA PRO A 123 -1.24 6.53 -2.03
C PRO A 123 -1.61 7.35 -0.79
N ILE A 124 -0.75 7.29 0.22
CA ILE A 124 -0.84 8.15 1.41
C ILE A 124 -0.48 9.58 1.00
N GLU A 125 -1.15 10.55 1.62
CA GLU A 125 -0.89 11.97 1.40
C GLU A 125 0.61 12.30 1.61
N GLY A 126 1.23 12.92 0.60
CA GLY A 126 2.66 13.26 0.60
C GLY A 126 3.59 12.15 0.08
N LEU A 127 3.04 10.99 -0.31
CA LEU A 127 3.78 9.86 -0.91
C LEU A 127 3.36 9.54 -2.35
N GLU A 128 2.56 10.39 -2.99
CA GLU A 128 2.06 10.19 -4.35
C GLU A 128 3.22 10.03 -5.35
N GLU A 129 4.24 10.89 -5.25
CA GLU A 129 5.40 10.80 -6.14
C GLU A 129 6.19 9.49 -5.96
N ASN A 130 6.40 9.06 -4.71
CA ASN A 130 7.06 7.78 -4.44
C ASN A 130 6.23 6.61 -4.98
N HIS A 131 4.90 6.66 -4.81
CA HIS A 131 3.98 5.67 -5.33
C HIS A 131 4.09 5.54 -6.86
N ASP A 132 4.03 6.66 -7.58
CA ASP A 132 4.11 6.71 -9.04
C ASP A 132 5.47 6.21 -9.56
N ARG A 133 6.56 6.59 -8.88
CA ARG A 133 7.90 6.11 -9.21
C ARG A 133 8.04 4.60 -9.02
N ILE A 134 7.56 4.07 -7.88
CA ILE A 134 7.55 2.63 -7.62
C ILE A 134 6.72 1.91 -8.69
N MET A 135 5.55 2.44 -9.04
CA MET A 135 4.68 1.85 -10.08
C MET A 135 5.36 1.81 -11.45
N SER A 136 6.01 2.90 -11.85
CA SER A 136 6.76 2.99 -13.10
C SER A 136 7.90 1.99 -13.15
N LEU A 137 8.67 1.87 -12.07
CA LEU A 137 9.76 0.91 -11.97
C LEU A 137 9.26 -0.54 -11.97
N LEU A 138 8.15 -0.84 -11.29
CA LEU A 138 7.53 -2.17 -11.32
C LEU A 138 7.04 -2.54 -12.72
N THR A 139 6.51 -1.57 -13.46
CA THR A 139 6.09 -1.78 -14.85
C THR A 139 7.31 -2.09 -15.73
N GLN A 140 8.41 -1.36 -15.58
CA GLN A 140 9.67 -1.67 -16.27
C GLN A 140 10.19 -3.07 -15.91
N LEU A 141 10.18 -3.41 -14.62
CA LEU A 141 10.59 -4.73 -14.14
C LEU A 141 9.77 -5.84 -14.79
N SER A 142 8.45 -5.67 -14.90
CA SER A 142 7.58 -6.67 -15.53
C SER A 142 7.91 -6.92 -17.00
N GLY A 143 8.32 -5.87 -17.73
CA GLY A 143 8.79 -5.99 -19.11
C GLY A 143 10.07 -6.81 -19.23
N GLU A 144 11.06 -6.55 -18.36
CA GLU A 144 12.32 -7.32 -18.34
C GLU A 144 12.09 -8.79 -17.94
N VAL A 145 11.19 -9.04 -16.98
CA VAL A 145 10.79 -10.39 -16.59
C VAL A 145 10.11 -11.14 -17.74
N ASP A 146 9.29 -10.45 -18.55
CA ASP A 146 8.69 -11.04 -19.74
C ASP A 146 9.74 -11.40 -20.80
N ASP A 147 10.74 -10.55 -20.98
CA ASP A 147 11.84 -10.81 -21.92
C ASP A 147 12.71 -11.98 -21.45
N MET A 148 13.02 -12.06 -20.15
CA MET A 148 13.67 -13.22 -19.54
C MET A 148 12.87 -14.51 -19.77
N TYR A 149 11.55 -14.47 -19.58
CA TYR A 149 10.66 -15.62 -19.83
C TYR A 149 10.68 -16.05 -21.29
N LYS A 150 10.62 -15.12 -22.24
CA LYS A 150 10.70 -15.43 -23.69
C LYS A 150 12.01 -16.12 -24.05
N ILE A 151 13.13 -15.72 -23.44
CA ILE A 151 14.42 -16.37 -23.66
C ILE A 151 14.42 -17.77 -23.03
N ALA A 152 13.96 -17.88 -21.78
CA ALA A 152 13.92 -19.13 -21.02
C ALA A 152 13.06 -20.22 -21.68
N ALA A 153 11.94 -19.82 -22.29
CA ALA A 153 10.97 -20.72 -22.92
C ALA A 153 11.43 -21.26 -24.29
N LYS A 154 12.59 -20.84 -24.81
CA LYS A 154 13.11 -21.36 -26.09
C LYS A 154 13.45 -22.84 -25.97
N GLU A 155 13.04 -23.61 -26.97
CA GLU A 155 13.36 -25.03 -27.08
C GLU A 155 14.88 -25.25 -27.21
N HIS A 156 15.50 -24.56 -28.17
CA HIS A 156 16.94 -24.58 -28.40
C HIS A 156 17.60 -23.28 -27.92
N VAL A 157 18.67 -23.41 -27.15
CA VAL A 157 19.40 -22.27 -26.58
C VAL A 157 20.68 -22.04 -27.38
N THR A 158 20.97 -20.79 -27.70
CA THR A 158 22.23 -20.39 -28.37
C THR A 158 23.12 -19.57 -27.43
N ASP A 159 24.39 -19.39 -27.78
CA ASP A 159 25.30 -18.49 -27.06
C ASP A 159 24.74 -17.06 -26.95
N LYS A 160 24.04 -16.61 -28.01
CA LYS A 160 23.39 -15.30 -28.02
C LYS A 160 22.28 -15.22 -26.97
N ASP A 161 21.49 -16.28 -26.81
CA ASP A 161 20.41 -16.32 -25.82
C ASP A 161 20.94 -16.22 -24.39
N ILE A 162 22.07 -16.87 -24.09
CA ILE A 162 22.75 -16.74 -22.79
C ILE A 162 23.23 -15.29 -22.58
N SER A 163 23.85 -14.70 -23.61
CA SER A 163 24.33 -13.32 -23.56
C SER A 163 23.19 -12.32 -23.33
N ASP A 164 22.08 -12.49 -24.04
CA ASP A 164 20.90 -11.63 -23.91
C ASP A 164 20.24 -11.83 -22.54
N ALA A 165 20.12 -13.08 -22.04
CA ALA A 165 19.60 -13.36 -20.70
C ALA A 165 20.44 -12.69 -19.59
N ARG A 166 21.77 -12.66 -19.73
CA ARG A 166 22.65 -11.96 -18.77
C ARG A 166 22.41 -10.46 -18.77
N LYS A 167 22.24 -9.83 -19.95
CA LYS A 167 21.91 -8.41 -20.04
C LYS A 167 20.55 -8.10 -19.41
N THR A 168 19.55 -8.94 -19.66
CA THR A 168 18.23 -8.81 -19.02
C THR A 168 18.34 -8.97 -17.51
N LEU A 169 19.14 -9.93 -17.01
CA LEU A 169 19.41 -10.08 -15.58
C LEU A 169 20.03 -8.80 -14.98
N ASP A 170 21.02 -8.20 -15.63
CA ASP A 170 21.65 -6.95 -15.16
C ASP A 170 20.63 -5.79 -15.10
N SER A 171 19.72 -5.71 -16.08
CA SER A 171 18.62 -4.74 -16.08
C SER A 171 17.67 -4.99 -14.90
N ILE A 172 17.25 -6.25 -14.69
CA ILE A 172 16.41 -6.67 -13.55
C ILE A 172 17.07 -6.27 -12.23
N LEU A 173 18.35 -6.59 -12.02
CA LEU A 173 19.09 -6.23 -10.80
C LEU A 173 19.13 -4.72 -10.59
N THR A 174 19.36 -3.95 -11.65
CA THR A 174 19.37 -2.48 -11.60
C THR A 174 18.01 -1.90 -11.23
N ILE A 175 16.92 -2.40 -11.83
CA ILE A 175 15.56 -1.90 -11.57
C ILE A 175 15.12 -2.26 -10.15
N THR A 176 15.37 -3.50 -9.73
CA THR A 176 15.01 -3.97 -8.39
C THR A 176 15.74 -3.20 -7.28
N ASP A 177 17.01 -2.84 -7.48
CA ASP A 177 17.74 -1.95 -6.57
C ASP A 177 17.13 -0.53 -6.52
N LYS A 178 16.68 0.01 -7.65
CA LYS A 178 15.97 1.31 -7.67
C LYS A 178 14.65 1.22 -6.92
N ILE A 179 13.88 0.14 -7.10
CA ILE A 179 12.62 -0.09 -6.38
C ILE A 179 12.89 -0.14 -4.88
N ARG A 180 13.91 -0.89 -4.44
CA ARG A 180 14.28 -0.99 -3.03
C ARG A 180 14.52 0.40 -2.40
N ARG A 181 15.32 1.24 -3.06
CA ARG A 181 15.61 2.61 -2.59
C ARG A 181 14.36 3.50 -2.52
N GLU A 182 13.49 3.42 -3.52
CA GLU A 182 12.24 4.20 -3.53
C GLU A 182 11.28 3.73 -2.43
N VAL A 183 11.20 2.42 -2.19
CA VAL A 183 10.40 1.85 -1.09
C VAL A 183 10.97 2.26 0.27
N GLU A 184 12.28 2.17 0.49
CA GLU A 184 12.93 2.61 1.72
C GLU A 184 12.71 4.11 1.97
N SER A 185 12.79 4.92 0.92
CA SER A 185 12.48 6.35 0.99
C SER A 185 11.03 6.60 1.39
N ALA A 186 10.07 5.89 0.79
CA ALA A 186 8.66 6.00 1.15
C ALA A 186 8.39 5.53 2.59
N ALA A 187 8.99 4.42 3.01
CA ALA A 187 8.82 3.86 4.35
C ALA A 187 9.37 4.80 5.43
N SER A 188 10.47 5.52 5.17
CA SER A 188 11.05 6.49 6.11
C SER A 188 10.17 7.71 6.40
N LYS A 189 9.16 7.96 5.55
CA LYS A 189 8.25 9.10 5.64
C LYS A 189 6.87 8.74 6.24
N LEU A 190 6.59 7.45 6.44
CA LEU A 190 5.35 6.96 7.05
C LEU A 190 5.37 7.13 8.56
#